data_AF-A0A821T7H7-F1
#
_entry.id   AF-A0A821T7H7-F1
#
_cell.length_a   1.000
_cell.length_b   1.000
_cell.length_c   1.000
_cell.angle_alpha   90.00
_cell.angle_beta   90.00
_cell.angle_gamma   90.00
#
_symmetry.space_group_name_H-M   'P 1'
#
loop_
_entity.id
_entity.type
_entity.pdbx_description
1 polymer ?
#
loop_
_entity_poly.entity_id
_entity_poly.type
_entity_poly.pdbx_seq_one_letter_code
_entity_poly.pdbx_strand_id
1 'polypeptide(L)'
;DHIDFHQDVGRIVAASAISHIVSHMIDFERNRVDFIWVNQDYKSFEWFLKLLRQFEQEQDAYLALNSNEHRFLIIHLYFTEIKDDQYIGTAPLELITQVATEDIFTGLKARTHFGRPRWESIFSGFIKDDTGFTADDINIFFCGPAAMRNAIQESCTKHRFHFYDEKF
;
A
#
# COMPACT_ATOMS: atom_id res chain seq x y z
N ASP A 1 9.85 23.18 18.61
CA ASP A 1 9.29 22.85 17.29
C ASP A 1 10.40 22.44 16.33
N HIS A 2 10.86 21.20 16.45
CA HIS A 2 11.78 20.60 15.48
C HIS A 2 10.92 19.98 14.38
N ILE A 3 10.91 20.63 13.22
CA ILE A 3 10.32 20.10 11.98
C ILE A 3 11.27 18.98 11.50
N ASP A 4 10.82 17.73 11.59
CA ASP A 4 11.60 16.57 11.16
C ASP A 4 11.50 16.44 9.64
N PHE A 5 12.44 17.10 8.95
CA PHE A 5 12.45 17.31 7.51
C PHE A 5 12.34 16.00 6.70
N HIS A 6 12.81 14.87 7.26
CA HIS A 6 12.68 13.55 6.62
C HIS A 6 11.24 13.00 6.64
N GLN A 7 10.48 13.25 7.71
CA GLN A 7 9.06 12.89 7.75
C GLN A 7 8.25 13.77 6.80
N ASP A 8 8.55 15.07 6.72
CA ASP A 8 7.82 16.02 5.86
C ASP A 8 8.09 15.85 4.37
N VAL A 9 9.28 15.41 3.97
CA VAL A 9 9.52 15.00 2.58
C VAL A 9 8.74 13.72 2.28
N GLY A 10 8.82 12.68 3.12
CA GLY A 10 8.02 11.47 2.94
C GLY A 10 6.50 11.73 2.87
N ARG A 11 6.03 12.74 3.61
CA ARG A 11 4.64 13.24 3.60
C ARG A 11 4.19 13.73 2.23
N ILE A 12 4.99 14.64 1.67
CA ILE A 12 4.69 15.30 0.40
C ILE A 12 4.78 14.30 -0.74
N VAL A 13 5.78 13.44 -0.72
CA VAL A 13 6.01 12.41 -1.75
C VAL A 13 4.84 11.44 -1.85
N ALA A 14 4.40 10.86 -0.72
CA ALA A 14 3.34 9.85 -0.75
C ALA A 14 1.97 10.45 -1.11
N ALA A 15 1.65 11.63 -0.57
CA ALA A 15 0.41 12.33 -0.90
C ALA A 15 0.39 12.84 -2.35
N SER A 16 1.53 13.35 -2.84
CA SER A 16 1.67 13.80 -4.23
C SER A 16 1.62 12.63 -5.19
N ALA A 17 2.27 11.51 -4.90
CA ALA A 17 2.19 10.31 -5.72
C ALA A 17 0.75 9.79 -5.81
N ILE A 18 0.04 9.64 -4.68
CA ILE A 18 -1.36 9.20 -4.68
C ILE A 18 -2.26 10.21 -5.40
N SER A 19 -2.11 11.51 -5.13
CA SER A 19 -2.92 12.55 -5.78
C SER A 19 -2.64 12.66 -7.29
N HIS A 20 -1.38 12.52 -7.70
CA HIS A 20 -0.97 12.52 -9.10
C HIS A 20 -1.49 11.27 -9.83
N ILE A 21 -1.38 10.11 -9.19
CA ILE A 21 -1.93 8.83 -9.65
C ILE A 21 -3.46 8.95 -9.82
N VAL A 22 -4.17 9.40 -8.79
CA VAL A 22 -5.64 9.57 -8.81
C VAL A 22 -6.06 10.58 -9.88
N SER A 23 -5.34 11.70 -10.03
CA SER A 23 -5.69 12.75 -11.01
C SER A 23 -5.43 12.34 -12.47
N HIS A 24 -4.45 11.46 -12.72
CA HIS A 24 -4.15 10.94 -14.06
C HIS A 24 -4.89 9.64 -14.39
N MET A 25 -5.50 8.98 -13.40
CA MET A 25 -6.22 7.71 -13.56
C MET A 25 -7.72 7.86 -13.86
N ILE A 26 -8.20 9.09 -14.06
CA ILE A 26 -9.62 9.38 -14.37
C ILE A 26 -10.05 8.82 -15.75
N ASP A 27 -9.14 8.32 -16.59
CA ASP A 27 -9.43 7.94 -17.99
C ASP A 27 -9.30 6.43 -18.36
N PHE A 28 -9.15 5.50 -17.41
CA PHE A 28 -9.10 4.06 -17.77
C PHE A 28 -10.13 3.22 -17.02
N GLU A 29 -11.04 2.61 -17.78
CA GLU A 29 -12.19 1.78 -17.33
C GLU A 29 -11.82 0.52 -16.49
N ARG A 30 -10.52 0.27 -16.23
CA ARG A 30 -10.05 -0.93 -15.51
C ARG A 30 -8.79 -0.66 -14.68
N ASN A 31 -8.84 0.34 -13.81
CA ASN A 31 -7.71 0.72 -12.96
C ASN A 31 -7.78 0.08 -11.57
N ARG A 32 -6.75 -0.67 -11.20
CA ARG A 32 -6.46 -1.08 -9.82
C ARG A 32 -5.08 -0.55 -9.43
N VAL A 33 -5.00 0.05 -8.26
CA VAL A 33 -3.79 0.60 -7.66
C VAL A 33 -3.54 -0.09 -6.33
N ASP A 34 -2.48 -0.90 -6.27
CA ASP A 34 -2.01 -1.47 -5.02
C ASP A 34 -0.93 -0.55 -4.42
N PHE A 35 -1.31 0.24 -3.42
CA PHE A 35 -0.40 1.11 -2.68
C PHE A 35 0.24 0.34 -1.53
N ILE A 36 1.55 0.05 -1.64
CA ILE A 36 2.31 -0.70 -0.62
C ILE A 36 3.20 0.26 0.14
N TRP A 37 3.00 0.36 1.46
CA TRP A 37 3.83 1.19 2.32
C TRP A 37 4.57 0.37 3.37
N VAL A 38 5.90 0.41 3.33
CA VAL A 38 6.78 -0.38 4.20
C VAL A 38 7.49 0.52 5.21
N ASN A 39 7.32 0.22 6.50
CA ASN A 39 7.79 1.05 7.60
C ASN A 39 8.45 0.22 8.70
N GLN A 40 9.27 0.87 9.52
CA GLN A 40 9.94 0.21 10.65
C GLN A 40 8.99 0.06 11.84
N ASP A 41 8.29 1.13 12.24
CA ASP A 41 7.43 1.16 13.43
C ASP A 41 6.13 1.99 13.26
N TYR A 42 5.25 1.93 14.27
CA TYR A 42 3.99 2.71 14.33
C TYR A 42 4.17 4.19 14.70
N LYS A 43 5.33 4.60 15.22
CA LYS A 43 5.50 5.95 15.78
C LYS A 43 5.58 7.01 14.67
N SER A 44 5.98 6.60 13.48
CA SER A 44 6.10 7.46 12.30
C SER A 44 4.77 7.75 11.58
N PHE A 45 3.63 7.32 12.15
CA PHE A 45 2.48 6.87 11.35
C PHE A 45 1.16 7.62 11.51
N GLU A 46 0.93 8.35 12.62
CA GLU A 46 -0.43 8.80 12.95
C GLU A 46 -1.03 9.76 11.91
N TRP A 47 -0.21 10.65 11.35
CA TRP A 47 -0.67 11.66 10.39
C TRP A 47 -1.03 11.05 9.02
N PHE A 48 -0.27 10.04 8.54
CA PHE A 48 -0.55 9.42 7.23
C PHE A 48 -1.71 8.43 7.31
N LEU A 49 -1.89 7.77 8.45
CA LEU A 49 -3.08 6.96 8.69
C LEU A 49 -4.37 7.77 8.55
N LYS A 50 -4.37 9.02 9.06
CA LYS A 50 -5.51 9.93 8.88
C LYS A 50 -5.77 10.23 7.40
N LEU A 51 -4.71 10.46 6.62
CA LEU A 51 -4.81 10.68 5.18
C LEU A 51 -5.34 9.44 4.46
N LEU A 52 -4.80 8.25 4.73
CA LEU A 52 -5.29 6.99 4.15
C LEU A 52 -6.75 6.74 4.52
N ARG A 53 -7.16 7.03 5.75
CA ARG A 53 -8.55 6.90 6.19
C ARG A 53 -9.47 7.82 5.40
N GLN A 54 -9.04 9.05 5.17
CA GLN A 54 -9.79 10.00 4.36
C GLN A 54 -9.96 9.48 2.92
N PHE A 55 -8.90 8.95 2.31
CA PHE A 55 -8.99 8.32 0.99
C PHE A 55 -9.95 7.13 0.95
N GLU A 56 -9.94 6.26 1.97
CA GLU A 56 -10.90 5.15 2.05
C GLU A 56 -12.34 5.63 2.17
N GLN A 57 -12.58 6.67 2.97
CA GLN A 57 -13.91 7.25 3.17
C GLN A 57 -14.44 7.94 1.91
N GLU A 58 -13.59 8.70 1.22
CA GLU A 58 -13.94 9.36 -0.05
C GLU A 58 -14.28 8.33 -1.12
N GLN A 59 -13.52 7.23 -1.20
CA GLN A 59 -13.81 6.14 -2.12
C GLN A 59 -15.09 5.39 -1.77
N ASP A 60 -15.34 5.10 -0.49
CA ASP A 60 -16.59 4.46 -0.06
C ASP A 60 -17.80 5.35 -0.37
N ALA A 61 -17.69 6.66 -0.17
CA ALA A 61 -18.74 7.62 -0.53
C ALA A 61 -18.97 7.64 -2.05
N TYR A 62 -17.90 7.60 -2.86
CA TYR A 62 -17.99 7.52 -4.31
C TYR A 62 -18.67 6.22 -4.78
N LEU A 63 -18.29 5.07 -4.23
CA LEU A 63 -18.88 3.77 -4.58
C LEU A 63 -20.35 3.65 -4.15
N ALA A 64 -20.73 4.28 -3.03
CA ALA A 64 -22.13 4.33 -2.59
C ALA A 64 -23.04 5.08 -3.59
N LEU A 65 -22.49 6.03 -4.34
CA LEU A 65 -23.21 6.79 -5.37
C LEU A 65 -23.10 6.17 -6.77
N ASN A 66 -22.12 5.28 -6.99
CA ASN A 66 -21.81 4.69 -8.29
C ASN A 66 -21.72 3.16 -8.16
N SER A 67 -22.87 2.48 -8.09
CA SER A 67 -22.95 1.04 -7.80
C SER A 67 -22.31 0.11 -8.84
N ASN A 68 -21.97 0.63 -10.02
CA ASN A 68 -21.29 -0.13 -11.09
C ASN A 68 -19.77 0.00 -11.01
N GLU A 69 -19.27 0.91 -10.17
CA GLU A 69 -17.85 1.13 -9.95
C GLU A 69 -17.31 0.17 -8.89
N HIS A 70 -15.99 -0.04 -8.91
CA HIS A 70 -15.30 -0.93 -8.00
C HIS A 70 -14.20 -0.19 -7.23
N ARG A 71 -13.80 -0.77 -6.10
CA ARG A 71 -12.69 -0.25 -5.31
C ARG A 71 -11.41 -0.33 -6.15
N PHE A 72 -10.82 0.82 -6.46
CA PHE A 72 -9.64 0.92 -7.30
C PHE A 72 -8.36 1.02 -6.48
N LEU A 73 -8.39 1.65 -5.30
CA LEU A 73 -7.22 1.79 -4.43
C LEU A 73 -7.23 0.71 -3.35
N ILE A 74 -6.18 -0.11 -3.31
CA ILE A 74 -5.96 -1.12 -2.30
C ILE A 74 -4.68 -0.76 -1.55
N ILE A 75 -4.79 -0.58 -0.24
CA ILE A 75 -3.68 -0.17 0.61
C ILE A 75 -3.16 -1.40 1.38
N HIS A 76 -1.84 -1.61 1.32
CA HIS A 76 -1.11 -2.63 2.06
C HIS A 76 -0.05 -1.97 2.93
N LEU A 77 -0.13 -2.19 4.24
CA LEU A 77 0.79 -1.61 5.21
C LEU A 77 1.71 -2.71 5.74
N TYR A 78 3.02 -2.47 5.75
CA TYR A 78 4.01 -3.42 6.28
C TYR A 78 4.81 -2.78 7.41
N PHE A 79 4.86 -3.44 8.56
CA PHE A 79 5.70 -3.04 9.70
C PHE A 79 6.81 -4.06 9.93
N THR A 80 8.06 -3.67 9.65
CA THR A 80 9.18 -4.62 9.56
C THR A 80 9.84 -4.97 10.89
N GLU A 81 9.70 -4.15 11.93
CA GLU A 81 10.27 -4.43 13.26
C GLU A 81 9.30 -5.17 14.20
N ILE A 82 8.02 -5.23 13.80
CA ILE A 82 7.00 -5.96 14.51
C ILE A 82 6.95 -7.36 13.91
N LYS A 83 7.23 -8.33 14.75
CA LYS A 83 7.18 -9.74 14.39
C LYS A 83 5.79 -10.27 14.71
N ASP A 84 5.34 -11.23 13.91
CA ASP A 84 4.02 -11.87 14.07
C ASP A 84 3.87 -12.64 15.40
N ASP A 85 5.00 -12.98 16.05
CA ASP A 85 5.03 -13.56 17.39
C ASP A 85 4.76 -12.55 18.53
N GLN A 86 4.62 -11.25 18.20
CA GLN A 86 4.23 -10.23 19.17
C GLN A 86 2.73 -10.30 19.43
N TYR A 87 2.37 -10.98 20.52
CA TYR A 87 1.02 -11.02 21.06
C TYR A 87 0.60 -9.63 21.57
N ILE A 88 -0.48 -9.09 21.03
CA ILE A 88 -1.18 -7.97 21.65
C ILE A 88 -2.40 -8.53 22.34
N GLY A 89 -2.27 -8.80 23.63
CA GLY A 89 -3.26 -9.54 24.41
C GLY A 89 -3.08 -11.07 24.28
N THR A 90 -4.17 -11.80 24.04
CA THR A 90 -4.23 -13.28 24.06
C THR A 90 -4.25 -13.94 22.68
N ALA A 91 -4.25 -13.17 21.59
CA ALA A 91 -4.35 -13.69 20.22
C ALA A 91 -3.14 -13.27 19.37
N PRO A 92 -2.71 -14.11 18.39
CA PRO A 92 -1.71 -13.73 17.40
C PRO A 92 -2.16 -12.52 16.59
N LEU A 93 -1.21 -11.69 16.18
CA LEU A 93 -1.46 -10.41 15.53
C LEU A 93 -2.20 -10.59 14.20
N GLU A 94 -1.79 -11.55 13.38
CA GLU A 94 -2.48 -11.96 12.15
C GLU A 94 -3.97 -12.28 12.38
N LEU A 95 -4.29 -13.02 13.44
CA LEU A 95 -5.67 -13.43 13.73
C LEU A 95 -6.55 -12.22 14.06
N ILE A 96 -6.00 -11.22 14.76
CA ILE A 96 -6.75 -10.02 15.12
C ILE A 96 -7.02 -9.15 13.88
N THR A 97 -6.05 -9.01 12.99
CA THR A 97 -6.22 -8.25 11.73
C THR A 97 -7.22 -8.89 10.76
N GLN A 98 -7.44 -10.21 10.83
CA GLN A 98 -8.38 -10.92 9.95
C GLN A 98 -9.85 -10.85 10.42
N VAL A 99 -10.08 -10.70 11.72
CA VAL A 99 -11.43 -10.75 12.32
C VAL A 99 -12.06 -9.35 12.44
N ALA A 100 -11.25 -8.31 12.46
CA ALA A 100 -11.73 -6.94 12.60
C ALA A 100 -12.14 -6.34 11.24
N THR A 101 -13.29 -5.65 11.19
CA THR A 101 -13.75 -4.91 9.99
C THR A 101 -12.87 -3.70 9.67
N GLU A 102 -12.14 -3.22 10.67
CA GLU A 102 -11.10 -2.20 10.58
C GLU A 102 -9.88 -2.74 11.33
N ASP A 103 -8.70 -2.56 10.76
CA ASP A 103 -7.43 -2.94 11.35
C ASP A 103 -7.26 -2.28 12.73
N ILE A 104 -7.03 -3.09 13.76
CA ILE A 104 -7.00 -2.61 15.15
C ILE A 104 -5.82 -1.68 15.47
N PHE A 105 -4.79 -1.64 14.62
CA PHE A 105 -3.60 -0.80 14.79
C PHE A 105 -3.76 0.57 14.17
N THR A 106 -4.45 0.61 13.05
CA THR A 106 -4.52 1.78 12.17
C THR A 106 -5.93 2.35 12.08
N GLY A 107 -6.94 1.57 12.44
CA GLY A 107 -8.37 1.86 12.23
C GLY A 107 -8.68 2.11 10.75
N LEU A 108 -8.01 1.40 9.85
CA LEU A 108 -8.24 1.43 8.41
C LEU A 108 -8.87 0.11 7.96
N LYS A 109 -9.60 0.09 6.85
CA LYS A 109 -9.99 -1.19 6.20
C LYS A 109 -8.80 -1.83 5.47
N ALA A 110 -7.72 -1.06 5.27
CA ALA A 110 -6.44 -1.52 4.73
C ALA A 110 -5.85 -2.69 5.54
N ARG A 111 -5.25 -3.65 4.86
CA ARG A 111 -4.59 -4.79 5.52
C ARG A 111 -3.21 -4.37 6.04
N THR A 112 -2.98 -4.64 7.31
CA THR A 112 -1.64 -4.55 7.92
C THR A 112 -0.96 -5.92 7.90
N HIS A 113 0.31 -5.91 7.53
CA HIS A 113 1.20 -7.05 7.48
C HIS A 113 2.41 -6.81 8.39
N PHE A 114 2.84 -7.88 9.05
CA PHE A 114 3.98 -7.85 9.96
C PHE A 114 5.19 -8.52 9.32
N GLY A 115 6.36 -7.91 9.53
CA GLY A 115 7.59 -8.31 8.89
C GLY A 115 7.79 -7.71 7.49
N ARG A 116 8.82 -8.20 6.80
CA ARG A 116 9.23 -7.67 5.49
C ARG A 116 8.33 -8.22 4.36
N PRO A 117 7.94 -7.39 3.38
CA PRO A 117 7.20 -7.85 2.22
C PRO A 117 7.96 -8.95 1.47
N ARG A 118 7.25 -10.00 1.07
CA ARG A 118 7.76 -11.03 0.16
C ARG A 118 7.33 -10.68 -1.26
N TRP A 119 8.13 -9.84 -1.94
CA TRP A 119 7.81 -9.27 -3.26
C TRP A 119 7.40 -10.32 -4.31
N GLU A 120 8.09 -11.47 -4.33
CA GLU A 120 7.76 -12.58 -5.24
C GLU A 120 6.31 -13.06 -5.06
N SER A 121 5.89 -13.25 -3.81
CA SER A 121 4.54 -13.72 -3.48
C SER A 121 3.49 -12.66 -3.79
N ILE A 122 3.80 -11.39 -3.51
CA ILE A 122 2.90 -10.26 -3.79
C ILE A 122 2.69 -10.13 -5.30
N PHE A 123 3.77 -10.16 -6.09
CA PHE A 123 3.73 -9.97 -7.54
C PHE A 123 3.06 -11.14 -8.25
N SER A 124 3.31 -12.36 -7.78
CA SER A 124 2.57 -13.54 -8.21
C SER A 124 1.06 -13.43 -7.92
N GLY A 125 0.68 -12.74 -6.83
CA GLY A 125 -0.73 -12.46 -6.50
C GLY A 125 -1.39 -11.56 -7.53
N PHE A 126 -0.72 -10.50 -7.98
CA PHE A 126 -1.28 -9.56 -8.96
C PHE A 126 -1.73 -10.21 -10.28
N ILE A 127 -1.01 -11.25 -10.72
CA ILE A 127 -1.34 -12.02 -11.92
C ILE A 127 -2.45 -13.06 -11.64
N LYS A 128 -2.50 -13.61 -10.42
CA LYS A 128 -3.39 -14.72 -10.06
C LYS A 128 -4.77 -14.31 -9.57
N ASP A 129 -4.97 -13.05 -9.19
CA ASP A 129 -6.21 -12.52 -8.61
C ASP A 129 -7.43 -12.50 -9.56
N ASP A 130 -7.40 -13.23 -10.68
CA ASP A 130 -8.48 -13.32 -11.69
C ASP A 130 -8.92 -11.94 -12.23
N THR A 131 -8.06 -10.94 -12.07
CA THR A 131 -8.25 -9.55 -12.50
C THR A 131 -8.24 -9.41 -14.02
N GLY A 132 -7.71 -10.42 -14.73
CA GLY A 132 -7.47 -10.39 -16.17
C GLY A 132 -6.27 -9.54 -16.59
N PHE A 133 -5.47 -9.03 -15.64
CA PHE A 133 -4.23 -8.33 -15.95
C PHE A 133 -3.14 -9.31 -16.38
N THR A 134 -2.38 -8.91 -17.39
CA THR A 134 -1.16 -9.59 -17.82
C THR A 134 0.07 -8.88 -17.26
N ALA A 135 1.25 -9.49 -17.39
CA ALA A 135 2.50 -8.88 -16.92
C ALA A 135 2.78 -7.51 -17.57
N ASP A 136 2.40 -7.35 -18.84
CA ASP A 136 2.62 -6.11 -19.61
C ASP A 136 1.69 -4.96 -19.14
N ASP A 137 0.61 -5.28 -18.44
CA ASP A 137 -0.32 -4.28 -17.87
C ASP A 137 0.18 -3.71 -16.53
N ILE A 138 1.16 -4.37 -15.90
CA ILE A 138 1.58 -4.05 -14.53
C ILE A 138 2.77 -3.10 -14.54
N ASN A 139 2.55 -1.91 -14.00
CA ASN A 139 3.55 -0.87 -13.81
C ASN A 139 3.85 -0.69 -12.31
N ILE A 140 5.12 -0.85 -11.93
CA ILE A 140 5.60 -0.71 -10.56
C ILE A 140 6.36 0.61 -10.43
N PHE A 141 5.84 1.52 -9.62
CA PHE A 141 6.50 2.78 -9.26
C PHE A 141 7.10 2.64 -7.87
N PHE A 142 8.40 2.88 -7.75
CA PHE A 142 9.12 2.73 -6.49
C PHE A 142 9.81 4.03 -6.08
N CYS A 143 9.63 4.39 -4.81
CA CYS A 143 10.43 5.40 -4.14
C CYS A 143 10.82 4.88 -2.74
N GLY A 144 12.12 4.85 -2.45
CA GLY A 144 12.62 4.36 -1.17
C GLY A 144 14.09 3.96 -1.17
N PRO A 145 14.53 3.25 -0.12
CA PRO A 145 15.94 2.86 0.06
C PRO A 145 16.45 1.92 -1.03
N ALA A 146 17.72 2.07 -1.41
CA ALA A 146 18.36 1.28 -2.47
C ALA A 146 18.31 -0.24 -2.23
N ALA A 147 18.40 -0.69 -0.97
CA ALA A 147 18.29 -2.12 -0.65
C ALA A 147 16.91 -2.70 -1.03
N MET A 148 15.84 -1.92 -0.84
CA MET A 148 14.49 -2.31 -1.21
C MET A 148 14.28 -2.22 -2.73
N ARG A 149 14.83 -1.18 -3.36
CA ARG A 149 14.83 -1.01 -4.83
C ARG A 149 15.32 -2.27 -5.52
N ASN A 150 16.49 -2.77 -5.13
CA ASN A 150 17.13 -3.92 -5.77
C ASN A 150 16.25 -5.18 -5.64
N ALA A 151 15.67 -5.42 -4.46
CA ALA A 151 14.80 -6.56 -4.23
C ALA A 151 13.52 -6.50 -5.08
N ILE A 152 12.92 -5.30 -5.21
CA ILE A 152 11.73 -5.09 -6.04
C ILE A 152 12.07 -5.23 -7.52
N GLN A 153 13.17 -4.65 -7.97
CA GLN A 153 13.61 -4.71 -9.37
C GLN A 153 13.91 -6.15 -9.81
N GLU A 154 14.53 -6.96 -8.95
CA GLU A 154 14.73 -8.39 -9.21
C GLU A 154 13.39 -9.12 -9.38
N SER A 155 12.43 -8.85 -8.49
CA SER A 155 11.08 -9.43 -8.57
C SER A 155 10.34 -8.99 -9.83
N CYS A 156 10.44 -7.71 -10.23
CA CYS A 156 9.85 -7.19 -11.47
C CYS A 156 10.43 -7.91 -12.69
N THR A 157 11.75 -8.13 -12.72
CA THR A 157 12.43 -8.79 -13.83
C THR A 157 11.92 -10.23 -14.01
N LYS A 158 11.72 -10.96 -12.91
CA LYS A 158 11.17 -12.33 -12.93
C LYS A 158 9.74 -12.37 -13.47
N HIS A 159 8.92 -11.39 -13.10
CA HIS A 159 7.51 -11.32 -13.50
C HIS A 159 7.29 -10.56 -14.82
N ARG A 160 8.33 -9.97 -15.41
CA ARG A 160 8.29 -9.11 -16.60
C ARG A 160 7.43 -7.86 -16.43
N PHE A 161 7.41 -7.30 -15.23
CA PHE A 161 6.71 -6.04 -14.95
C PHE A 161 7.55 -4.83 -15.35
N HIS A 162 6.87 -3.73 -15.69
CA HIS A 162 7.53 -2.45 -15.92
C HIS A 162 7.92 -1.83 -14.57
N PHE A 163 9.16 -1.39 -14.43
CA PHE A 163 9.69 -0.82 -13.19
C PHE A 163 10.17 0.62 -13.42
N TYR A 164 9.65 1.54 -12.61
CA TYR A 164 9.98 2.96 -12.62
C TYR A 164 10.56 3.34 -11.25
N ASP A 165 11.79 3.83 -11.26
CA ASP A 165 12.46 4.34 -10.08
C ASP A 165 12.20 5.84 -9.96
N GLU A 166 11.23 6.18 -9.13
CA GLU A 166 10.78 7.55 -8.93
C GLU A 166 11.62 8.23 -7.85
N LYS A 167 12.06 9.45 -8.15
CA LYS A 167 12.73 10.34 -7.21
C LYS A 167 11.80 11.51 -6.95
N PHE A 168 11.15 11.50 -5.80
CA PHE A 168 10.30 12.57 -5.34
C PHE A 168 11.01 13.44 -4.29
#